data_AF-A0A525CA64-F1
#
_entry.id   AF-A0A525CA64-F1
#
_cell.length_a   1.000
_cell.length_b   1.000
_cell.length_c   1.000
_cell.angle_alpha   90.00
_cell.angle_beta   90.00
_cell.angle_gamma   90.00
#
_symmetry.space_group_name_H-M   'P 1'
#
loop_
_entity.id
_entity.type
_entity.pdbx_description
1 polymer ?
#
loop_
_entity_poly.entity_id
_entity_poly.type
_entity_poly.pdbx_seq_one_letter_code
_entity_poly.pdbx_strand_id
1 'polypeptide(L)'
;STHTSGTTNPYYLKMARIDPLRVQYSNLDWVRALLRWDERNQAYGKTDAKTAVIQGSSDRVLDWEYNMEYLQARFTNANWYLISEAHHNLHHETGENLELLLFIIDNEIKSIIKND
;
A
#
# COMPACT_ATOMS: atom_id res chain seq x y z
N SER A 1 -4.50 -8.34 -19.54
CA SER A 1 -4.47 -7.30 -18.50
C SER A 1 -3.16 -6.56 -18.61
N THR A 2 -3.19 -5.24 -18.73
CA THR A 2 -1.99 -4.41 -18.59
C THR A 2 -1.62 -4.43 -17.11
N HIS A 3 -0.57 -5.17 -16.73
CA HIS A 3 0.00 -5.03 -15.39
C HIS A 3 0.46 -3.59 -15.21
N THR A 4 -0.28 -2.80 -14.43
CA THR A 4 0.20 -1.52 -13.93
C THR A 4 1.35 -1.84 -12.98
N SER A 5 2.55 -1.35 -13.33
CA SER A 5 3.73 -1.57 -12.49
C SER A 5 3.54 -0.90 -11.15
N GLY A 6 3.74 -1.64 -10.06
CA GLY A 6 3.67 -1.11 -8.70
C GLY A 6 4.88 -0.23 -8.33
N THR A 7 5.88 -0.08 -9.20
CA THR A 7 7.05 0.79 -8.98
C THR A 7 7.69 1.20 -10.30
N THR A 8 8.52 2.23 -10.30
CA THR A 8 9.37 2.63 -11.43
C THR A 8 10.81 2.10 -11.35
N ASN A 9 11.17 1.39 -10.27
CA ASN A 9 12.52 0.86 -10.11
C ASN A 9 12.90 -0.15 -11.22
N PRO A 10 13.87 0.20 -12.10
CA PRO A 10 14.18 -0.61 -13.28
C PRO A 10 14.85 -1.93 -12.93
N TYR A 11 15.62 -1.98 -11.83
CA TYR A 11 16.25 -3.23 -11.37
C TYR A 11 15.19 -4.22 -10.91
N TYR A 12 14.26 -3.78 -10.06
CA TYR A 12 13.16 -4.62 -9.60
C TYR A 12 12.30 -5.12 -10.77
N LEU A 13 11.94 -4.23 -11.70
CA LEU A 13 11.15 -4.59 -12.88
C LEU A 13 11.83 -5.64 -13.75
N LYS A 14 13.16 -5.57 -13.88
CA LYS A 14 13.95 -6.59 -14.59
C LYS A 14 13.89 -7.93 -13.86
N MET A 15 14.04 -7.95 -12.54
CA MET A 15 13.99 -9.17 -11.73
C MET A 15 12.59 -9.81 -11.77
N ALA A 16 11.53 -9.01 -11.57
CA ALA A 16 10.15 -9.48 -11.62
C ALA A 16 9.78 -10.08 -12.99
N ARG A 17 10.40 -9.60 -14.07
CA ARG A 17 10.16 -10.16 -15.42
C ARG A 17 10.70 -11.58 -15.59
N ILE A 18 11.82 -11.90 -14.93
CA ILE A 18 12.49 -13.20 -15.03
C ILE A 18 12.12 -14.16 -13.88
N ASP A 19 11.31 -13.70 -12.93
CA ASP A 19 10.85 -14.51 -11.80
C ASP A 19 9.92 -15.64 -12.30
N PRO A 20 10.32 -16.92 -12.17
CA PRO A 20 9.50 -18.06 -12.58
C PRO A 20 8.23 -18.23 -11.73
N LEU A 21 8.17 -17.61 -10.54
CA LEU A 21 7.01 -17.64 -9.65
C LEU A 21 5.99 -16.54 -9.95
N ARG A 22 6.24 -15.68 -10.96
CA ARG A 22 5.29 -14.64 -11.32
C ARG A 22 3.97 -15.25 -11.81
N VAL A 23 2.89 -14.94 -11.10
CA VAL A 23 1.53 -15.33 -11.50
C VAL A 23 1.23 -14.74 -12.88
N GLN A 24 0.98 -15.60 -13.87
CA GLN A 24 0.67 -15.18 -15.23
C GLN A 24 -0.83 -14.96 -15.46
N TYR A 25 -1.67 -15.64 -14.66
CA TYR A 25 -3.12 -15.59 -14.76
C TYR A 25 -3.73 -15.64 -13.36
N SER A 26 -4.70 -14.78 -13.09
CA SER A 26 -5.51 -14.87 -11.88
C SER A 26 -6.70 -15.79 -12.13
N ASN A 27 -6.88 -16.81 -11.28
CA ASN A 27 -8.08 -17.65 -11.34
C ASN A 27 -9.33 -16.81 -10.99
N LEU A 28 -10.44 -17.04 -11.68
CA LEU A 28 -11.75 -16.43 -11.40
C LEU A 28 -12.20 -16.64 -9.94
N ASP A 29 -11.82 -17.74 -9.31
CA ASP A 29 -12.13 -17.99 -7.90
C ASP A 29 -11.46 -16.95 -6.98
N TRP A 30 -10.25 -16.49 -7.31
CA TRP A 30 -9.59 -15.41 -6.58
C TRP A 30 -10.33 -14.09 -6.74
N VAL A 31 -10.79 -13.77 -7.96
CA VAL A 31 -11.58 -12.56 -8.22
C VAL A 31 -12.88 -12.56 -7.40
N ARG A 32 -13.58 -13.70 -7.36
CA ARG A 32 -14.79 -13.86 -6.53
C ARG A 32 -14.48 -13.73 -5.04
N ALA A 33 -13.36 -14.27 -4.58
CA ALA A 33 -12.93 -14.14 -3.19
C ALA A 33 -12.64 -12.68 -2.82
N LEU A 34 -12.01 -11.92 -3.73
CA LEU A 34 -11.74 -10.49 -3.57
C LEU A 34 -13.04 -9.69 -3.43
N LEU A 35 -14.03 -9.93 -4.31
CA LEU A 35 -15.33 -9.24 -4.23
C LEU A 35 -16.04 -9.51 -2.90
N ARG A 36 -16.07 -10.78 -2.46
CA ARG A 36 -16.66 -11.14 -1.16
C ARG A 36 -15.91 -10.54 0.02
N TRP A 37 -14.59 -10.39 -0.11
CA TRP A 37 -13.77 -9.74 0.92
C TRP A 37 -14.08 -8.23 0.97
N ASP A 38 -14.23 -7.58 -0.18
CA ASP A 38 -14.59 -6.16 -0.25
C ASP A 38 -15.97 -5.88 0.37
N GLU A 39 -16.97 -6.69 0.03
CA GLU A 39 -18.32 -6.62 0.64
C GLU A 39 -18.26 -6.73 2.18
N ARG A 40 -17.45 -7.65 2.70
CA ARG A 40 -17.28 -7.81 4.15
C ARG A 40 -16.52 -6.63 4.76
N ASN A 41 -15.52 -6.10 4.07
CA ASN A 41 -14.75 -4.96 4.55
C ASN A 41 -15.63 -3.74 4.79
N GLN A 42 -16.56 -3.48 3.88
CA GLN A 42 -17.48 -2.35 3.99
C GLN A 42 -18.34 -2.42 5.25
N ALA A 43 -18.61 -3.63 5.77
CA ALA A 43 -19.36 -3.85 7.01
C ALA A 43 -18.54 -3.65 8.29
N TYR A 44 -17.21 -3.54 8.22
CA TYR A 44 -16.40 -3.25 9.41
C TYR A 44 -16.58 -1.80 9.85
N GLY A 45 -16.77 -1.63 11.16
CA GLY A 45 -16.91 -0.33 11.82
C GLY A 45 -15.58 0.42 11.98
N LYS A 46 -15.65 1.54 12.69
CA LYS A 46 -14.47 2.35 13.03
C LYS A 46 -13.61 1.66 14.09
N THR A 47 -12.32 1.97 14.09
CA THR A 47 -11.32 1.50 15.06
C THR A 47 -10.43 2.65 15.49
N ASP A 48 -10.02 2.63 16.76
CA ASP A 48 -9.09 3.57 17.39
C ASP A 48 -7.69 2.95 17.59
N ALA A 49 -7.44 1.81 16.95
CA ALA A 49 -6.12 1.19 16.92
C ALA A 49 -5.07 2.18 16.39
N LYS A 50 -3.99 2.38 17.16
CA LYS A 50 -2.86 3.23 16.76
C LYS A 50 -2.25 2.67 15.48
N THR A 51 -2.41 3.43 14.39
CA THR A 51 -2.08 2.95 13.04
C THR A 51 -1.29 4.03 12.29
N ALA A 52 -0.30 3.63 11.50
CA ALA A 52 0.32 4.50 10.51
C ALA A 52 -0.09 4.03 9.11
N VAL A 53 -0.65 4.94 8.29
CA VAL A 53 -1.01 4.66 6.90
C VAL A 53 -0.10 5.46 5.99
N ILE A 54 0.65 4.76 5.14
CA ILE A 54 1.60 5.34 4.19
C ILE A 54 1.15 4.96 2.78
N GLN A 55 0.83 5.95 1.96
CA GLN A 55 0.28 5.79 0.62
C GLN A 55 1.12 6.55 -0.41
N GLY A 56 1.31 6.00 -1.61
CA GLY A 56 1.89 6.72 -2.74
C GLY A 56 0.81 7.34 -3.63
N SER A 57 1.01 8.57 -4.13
CA SER A 57 0.02 9.27 -4.99
C SER A 57 0.06 8.88 -6.48
N SER A 58 1.04 8.06 -6.88
CA SER A 58 1.12 7.43 -8.21
C SER A 58 0.73 5.95 -8.18
N ASP A 59 0.02 5.50 -7.15
CA ASP A 59 -0.53 4.15 -7.11
C ASP A 59 -1.56 3.97 -8.24
N ARG A 60 -1.29 2.98 -9.11
CA ARG A 60 -2.16 2.59 -10.22
C ARG A 60 -2.63 1.14 -10.10
N VAL A 61 -2.34 0.50 -8.97
CA VAL A 61 -2.80 -0.86 -8.64
C VAL A 61 -4.13 -0.76 -7.91
N LEU A 62 -4.26 0.23 -7.02
CA LEU A 62 -5.48 0.55 -6.31
C LEU A 62 -5.86 2.02 -6.54
N ASP A 63 -7.15 2.34 -6.33
CA ASP A 63 -7.62 3.73 -6.28
C ASP A 63 -7.22 4.32 -4.93
N TRP A 64 -6.12 5.08 -4.92
CA TRP A 64 -5.55 5.61 -3.68
C TRP A 64 -6.40 6.74 -3.09
N GLU A 65 -7.10 7.52 -3.91
CA GLU A 65 -7.98 8.60 -3.42
C GLU A 65 -9.15 7.99 -2.68
N TYR A 66 -9.83 7.03 -3.30
CA TYR A 66 -10.89 6.26 -2.66
C TYR A 66 -10.41 5.57 -1.38
N ASN A 67 -9.26 4.87 -1.44
CA ASN A 67 -8.75 4.14 -0.28
C ASN A 67 -8.39 5.07 0.88
N MET A 68 -7.81 6.24 0.61
CA MET A 68 -7.49 7.22 1.64
C MET A 68 -8.76 7.71 2.33
N GLU A 69 -9.79 8.11 1.58
CA GLU A 69 -11.08 8.51 2.15
C GLU A 69 -11.73 7.37 2.95
N TYR A 70 -11.75 6.16 2.38
CA TYR A 70 -12.34 4.98 2.98
C TYR A 70 -11.68 4.60 4.32
N LEU A 71 -10.35 4.63 4.38
CA LEU A 71 -9.59 4.31 5.57
C LEU A 71 -9.66 5.44 6.60
N GLN A 72 -9.61 6.71 6.18
CA GLN A 72 -9.75 7.86 7.08
C GLN A 72 -11.07 7.86 7.84
N ALA A 73 -12.16 7.43 7.18
CA ALA A 73 -13.45 7.29 7.84
C ALA A 73 -13.48 6.20 8.93
N ARG A 74 -12.53 5.25 8.92
CA ARG A 74 -12.51 4.06 9.80
C ARG A 74 -11.42 4.08 10.86
N PHE A 75 -10.22 4.56 10.54
CA PHE A 75 -9.10 4.60 11.49
C PHE A 75 -9.02 5.97 12.16
N THR A 76 -9.63 6.09 13.34
CA THR A 76 -9.78 7.39 14.03
C THR A 76 -8.53 7.80 14.81
N ASN A 77 -7.57 6.90 14.98
CA ASN A 77 -6.27 7.13 15.61
C ASN A 77 -5.13 6.74 14.67
N ALA A 78 -5.09 7.41 13.51
CA ALA A 78 -4.11 7.13 12.48
C ALA A 78 -3.26 8.35 12.13
N ASN A 79 -1.97 8.10 11.93
CA ASN A 79 -1.05 9.01 11.27
C ASN A 79 -1.09 8.74 9.76
N TRP A 80 -1.29 9.78 8.97
CA TRP A 80 -1.49 9.68 7.52
C TRP A 80 -0.32 10.31 6.77
N TYR A 81 0.29 9.54 5.87
CA TYR A 81 1.41 9.97 5.05
C TYR A 81 1.11 9.69 3.58
N LEU A 82 1.13 10.74 2.76
CA LEU A 82 1.06 10.64 1.31
C LEU A 82 2.42 11.00 0.71
N ILE A 83 3.08 10.03 0.09
CA ILE A 83 4.35 10.23 -0.62
C ILE A 83 4.02 10.61 -2.07
N SER A 84 4.37 11.84 -2.44
CA SER A 84 4.12 12.37 -3.78
C SER A 84 4.87 11.55 -4.83
N GLU A 85 4.21 11.29 -5.96
CA GLU A 85 4.76 10.58 -7.11
C GLU A 85 5.16 9.11 -6.88
N ALA A 86 5.04 8.59 -5.65
CA ALA A 86 5.39 7.21 -5.33
C ALA A 86 4.29 6.23 -5.73
N HIS A 87 4.70 5.03 -6.14
CA HIS A 87 3.80 3.97 -6.59
C HIS A 87 3.40 3.01 -5.46
N HIS A 88 2.59 2.01 -5.79
CA HIS A 88 2.05 1.00 -4.87
C HIS A 88 3.12 0.29 -4.00
N ASN A 89 4.20 -0.15 -4.63
CA ASN A 89 5.30 -0.88 -3.99
C ASN A 89 6.33 0.11 -3.42
N LEU A 90 5.93 0.90 -2.42
CA LEU A 90 6.77 1.94 -1.82
C LEU A 90 8.18 1.44 -1.42
N HIS A 91 8.28 0.21 -0.91
CA HIS A 91 9.54 -0.42 -0.51
C HIS A 91 10.48 -0.77 -1.67
N HIS A 92 9.97 -0.79 -2.90
CA HIS A 92 10.77 -0.96 -4.12
C HIS A 92 11.06 0.37 -4.83
N GLU A 93 10.54 1.49 -4.35
CA GLU A 93 10.91 2.82 -4.85
C GLU A 93 12.41 3.10 -4.62
N THR A 94 12.91 4.18 -5.21
CA THR A 94 14.32 4.58 -5.11
C THR A 94 14.45 6.08 -4.86
N GLY A 95 15.62 6.51 -4.38
CA GLY A 95 15.90 7.92 -4.12
C GLY A 95 15.00 8.49 -3.01
N GLU A 96 14.54 9.73 -3.21
CA GLU A 96 13.80 10.51 -2.20
C GLU A 96 12.56 9.78 -1.67
N ASN A 97 11.83 9.05 -2.52
CA ASN A 97 10.64 8.30 -2.11
C ASN A 97 10.97 7.18 -1.11
N LEU A 98 12.06 6.44 -1.34
CA LEU A 98 12.50 5.38 -0.43
C LEU A 98 13.07 5.96 0.86
N GLU A 99 13.84 7.04 0.77
CA GLU A 99 14.39 7.73 1.94
C GLU A 99 13.28 8.29 2.84
N LEU A 100 12.25 8.90 2.24
CA LEU A 100 11.10 9.41 2.96
C LEU A 100 10.29 8.28 3.61
N LEU A 101 10.05 7.17 2.90
CA LEU A 101 9.41 5.99 3.47
C LEU A 101 10.14 5.49 4.71
N LEU A 102 11.46 5.30 4.62
CA LEU A 102 12.28 4.80 5.72
C LEU A 102 12.30 5.77 6.90
N PHE A 103 12.35 7.08 6.63
CA PHE A 103 12.26 8.11 7.66
C PHE A 103 10.90 8.06 8.40
N ILE A 104 9.79 7.92 7.67
CA ILE A 104 8.46 7.81 8.28
C ILE A 104 8.38 6.56 9.16
N ILE A 105 8.80 5.40 8.65
CA ILE A 105 8.75 4.13 9.40
C ILE A 105 9.59 4.23 10.69
N ASP A 106 10.82 4.74 10.59
CA ASP A 106 11.70 4.88 11.74
C ASP A 106 11.10 5.80 12.83
N ASN A 107 10.48 6.91 12.44
CA ASN A 107 9.81 7.81 13.37
C ASN A 107 8.58 7.17 14.03
N GLU A 108 7.75 6.45 13.27
CA GLU A 108 6.56 5.78 13.81
C GLU A 108 6.94 4.67 14.79
N ILE A 109 7.96 3.87 14.46
CA ILE A 109 8.49 2.83 15.36
C ILE A 109 9.05 3.47 16.64
N LYS A 110 9.86 4.53 16.52
CA LYS A 110 10.41 5.25 17.69
C LYS A 110 9.32 5.87 18.55
N SER A 111 8.25 6.38 17.93
CA SER A 111 7.08 6.90 18.63
C SER A 111 6.37 5.80 19.42
N ILE A 112 6.30 4.57 18.92
CA ILE A 112 5.73 3.45 19.66
C ILE A 112 6.62 3.08 20.85
N ILE A 113 7.92 2.84 20.61
CA ILE A 113 8.86 2.38 21.65
C ILE A 113 9.01 3.38 22.80
N LYS A 114 8.94 4.70 22.53
CA LYS A 114 9.07 5.73 23.59
C LYS A 114 7.83 5.89 24.46
N ASN A 115 6.69 5.37 24.02
CA ASN A 115 5.42 5.49 24.73
C ASN A 115 5.08 4.23 25.57
N ASP A 116 5.95 3.22 25.55
CA ASP A 116 5.94 2.03 26.41
C ASP A 116 6.94 2.19 27.58
#